data_AF-A0A8X8A816-F1
#
_entry.id   AF-A0A8X8A816-F1
#
_cell.length_a   1.000
_cell.length_b   1.000
_cell.length_c   1.000
_cell.angle_alpha   90.00
_cell.angle_beta   90.00
_cell.angle_gamma   90.00
#
_symmetry.space_group_name_H-M   'P 1'
#
loop_
_entity.id
_entity.type
_entity.pdbx_description
1 polymer ?
#
loop_
_entity_poly.entity_id
_entity_poly.type
_entity_poly.pdbx_seq_one_letter_code
_entity_poly.pdbx_strand_id
1 'polypeptide(L)'
;MSDSETTTTVSTTAPPPEDDSSATDTKKQERNAISFSIWPLTQRTRDAVITRLIETLSTTSVLSKRYGTVPHDEASEVSRCIEEEAFSVATSSASSEDDGLEVVQLYSKEISKRMLETVKARSGSSANGDNSAAKTASADVTPTSAASEEVLSSVETEAA
;
A
#
# COMPACT_ATOMS: atom_id res chain seq x y z
N MET A 1 -56.35 28.23 -31.04
CA MET A 1 -57.08 29.26 -30.28
C MET A 1 -56.91 28.89 -28.81
N SER A 2 -55.80 29.32 -28.20
CA SER A 2 -55.62 29.30 -26.75
C SER A 2 -55.87 30.72 -26.28
N ASP A 3 -56.81 30.87 -25.38
CA ASP A 3 -57.05 32.12 -24.66
C ASP A 3 -57.25 31.78 -23.18
N SER A 4 -57.17 32.83 -22.36
CA SER A 4 -57.32 32.91 -20.91
C SER A 4 -56.06 32.68 -20.06
N GLU A 5 -55.68 33.56 -19.11
CA GLU A 5 -56.22 34.87 -18.71
C GLU A 5 -55.23 35.57 -17.73
N THR A 6 -55.08 36.89 -17.88
CA THR A 6 -54.92 37.96 -16.86
C THR A 6 -54.16 37.73 -15.54
N THR A 7 -53.22 38.62 -15.18
CA THR A 7 -53.56 39.80 -14.34
C THR A 7 -52.34 40.67 -14.00
N THR A 8 -52.61 41.98 -14.08
CA THR A 8 -51.87 43.20 -13.78
C THR A 8 -51.39 43.32 -12.32
N THR A 9 -50.17 43.85 -12.08
CA THR A 9 -49.94 45.12 -11.33
C THR A 9 -48.47 45.59 -11.37
N VAL A 10 -48.35 46.88 -11.70
CA VAL A 10 -47.25 47.86 -11.68
C VAL A 10 -46.45 47.84 -10.35
N SER A 11 -45.16 48.19 -10.18
CA SER A 11 -44.47 49.45 -10.49
C SER A 11 -42.98 49.42 -10.04
N THR A 12 -42.09 49.93 -10.90
CA THR A 12 -40.88 50.76 -10.68
C THR A 12 -40.09 50.74 -9.34
N THR A 13 -38.79 50.38 -9.40
CA THR A 13 -37.60 51.16 -8.93
C THR A 13 -36.35 50.27 -8.72
N ALA A 14 -35.15 50.87 -8.82
CA ALA A 14 -33.79 50.33 -9.07
C ALA A 14 -33.13 49.41 -7.97
N PRO A 15 -31.95 48.75 -8.25
CA PRO A 15 -31.22 47.82 -7.34
C PRO A 15 -30.06 48.52 -6.55
N PRO A 16 -29.18 47.82 -5.77
CA PRO A 16 -29.28 46.83 -4.67
C PRO A 16 -28.68 47.40 -3.32
N PRO A 17 -28.58 46.68 -2.17
CA PRO A 17 -27.46 45.74 -1.92
C PRO A 17 -27.80 44.50 -1.05
N GLU A 18 -27.07 43.43 -1.35
CA GLU A 18 -26.44 42.40 -0.49
C GLU A 18 -27.02 41.99 0.89
N ASP A 19 -26.92 40.68 1.13
CA ASP A 19 -27.12 39.90 2.37
C ASP A 19 -28.52 39.31 2.62
N ASP A 20 -28.73 38.08 2.13
CA ASP A 20 -29.38 37.03 2.94
C ASP A 20 -28.93 35.65 2.43
N SER A 21 -27.95 35.11 3.14
CA SER A 21 -27.88 33.71 3.56
C SER A 21 -28.93 32.74 3.00
N SER A 22 -28.85 32.38 1.71
CA SER A 22 -29.52 31.17 1.24
C SER A 22 -28.68 29.97 1.66
N ALA A 23 -28.97 29.50 2.88
CA ALA A 23 -28.65 28.18 3.34
C ALA A 23 -29.15 27.16 2.30
N THR A 24 -28.27 26.75 1.40
CA THR A 24 -28.49 25.55 0.60
C THR A 24 -28.51 24.39 1.58
N ASP A 25 -29.73 23.98 1.92
CA ASP A 25 -30.10 22.68 2.49
C ASP A 25 -29.30 21.61 1.76
N THR A 26 -28.12 21.32 2.28
CA THR A 26 -27.33 20.19 1.84
C THR A 26 -28.02 19.04 2.52
N LYS A 27 -29.07 18.52 1.87
CA LYS A 27 -29.73 17.27 2.21
C LYS A 27 -28.62 16.28 2.54
N LYS A 28 -28.36 16.15 3.83
CA LYS A 28 -27.47 15.19 4.43
C LYS A 28 -28.16 13.89 4.09
N GLN A 29 -27.84 13.37 2.92
CA GLN A 29 -28.32 12.11 2.43
C GLN A 29 -27.92 11.16 3.52
N GLU A 30 -28.90 10.86 4.37
CA GLU A 30 -28.80 9.82 5.37
C GLU A 30 -28.20 8.68 4.58
N ARG A 31 -26.95 8.35 4.93
CA ARG A 31 -26.33 7.13 4.46
C ARG A 31 -27.25 6.09 5.05
N ASN A 32 -28.29 5.72 4.28
CA ASN A 32 -29.23 4.68 4.65
C ASN A 32 -28.32 3.58 5.15
N ALA A 33 -28.41 3.31 6.44
CA ALA A 33 -27.73 2.20 7.07
C ALA A 33 -28.45 0.96 6.56
N ILE A 34 -28.24 0.69 5.27
CA ILE A 34 -28.62 -0.55 4.65
C ILE A 34 -27.64 -1.51 5.30
N SER A 35 -28.17 -2.31 6.21
CA SER A 35 -27.50 -3.44 6.84
C SER A 35 -27.14 -4.43 5.74
N PHE A 36 -26.14 -4.09 4.94
CA PHE A 36 -25.61 -4.97 3.93
C PHE A 36 -24.70 -5.94 4.67
N SER A 37 -25.01 -7.23 4.63
CA SER A 37 -24.03 -8.29 4.85
C SER A 37 -22.99 -8.23 3.73
N ILE A 38 -22.13 -7.21 3.75
CA ILE A 38 -21.00 -7.02 2.82
C ILE A 38 -19.91 -8.05 3.15
N TRP A 39 -19.96 -8.60 4.36
CA TRP A 39 -19.12 -9.67 4.83
C TRP A 39 -19.88 -11.00 4.87
N PRO A 40 -19.26 -12.12 4.44
CA PRO A 40 -17.90 -12.25 3.92
C PRO A 40 -17.75 -11.80 2.45
N LEU A 41 -16.58 -11.24 2.12
CA LEU A 41 -16.22 -10.91 0.73
C LEU A 41 -16.28 -12.16 -0.16
N THR A 42 -16.88 -12.04 -1.35
CA THR A 42 -16.89 -13.14 -2.34
C THR A 42 -15.47 -13.48 -2.81
N GLN A 43 -15.24 -14.73 -3.22
CA GLN A 43 -13.93 -15.16 -3.72
C GLN A 43 -13.41 -14.28 -4.87
N ARG A 44 -14.30 -13.88 -5.79
CA ARG A 44 -13.95 -12.96 -6.89
C ARG A 44 -13.40 -11.63 -6.37
N THR A 45 -14.00 -11.07 -5.32
CA THR A 45 -13.53 -9.82 -4.71
C THR A 45 -12.17 -10.03 -4.05
N ARG A 46 -11.98 -11.14 -3.34
CA ARG A 46 -10.69 -11.51 -2.74
C ARG A 46 -9.59 -11.64 -3.80
N ASP A 47 -9.87 -12.33 -4.90
CA ASP A 47 -8.92 -12.50 -6.01
C ASP A 47 -8.55 -11.15 -6.66
N ALA A 48 -9.50 -10.22 -6.76
CA ALA A 48 -9.23 -8.87 -7.24
C ALA A 48 -8.32 -8.08 -6.29
N VAL A 49 -8.47 -8.25 -4.97
CA VAL A 49 -7.56 -7.67 -3.96
C VAL A 49 -6.16 -8.27 -4.11
N ILE A 50 -6.04 -9.58 -4.27
CA ILE A 50 -4.75 -10.25 -4.50
C ILE A 50 -4.08 -9.70 -5.77
N THR A 51 -4.80 -9.63 -6.88
CA THR A 51 -4.29 -9.10 -8.15
C THR A 51 -3.78 -7.67 -7.98
N ARG A 52 -4.55 -6.83 -7.26
CA ARG A 52 -4.16 -5.45 -6.98
C ARG A 52 -2.92 -5.35 -6.11
N LEU A 53 -2.76 -6.23 -5.13
CA LEU A 53 -1.55 -6.32 -4.30
C LEU A 53 -0.34 -6.72 -5.14
N ILE A 54 -0.49 -7.71 -6.03
CA ILE A 54 0.57 -8.16 -6.94
C ILE A 54 1.04 -7.00 -7.82
N GLU A 55 0.13 -6.27 -8.44
CA GLU A 55 0.44 -5.07 -9.21
C GLU A 55 1.19 -4.04 -8.36
N THR A 56 0.71 -3.79 -7.14
CA THR A 56 1.28 -2.77 -6.25
C THR A 56 2.71 -3.11 -5.80
N LEU A 57 2.99 -4.39 -5.55
CA LEU A 57 4.30 -4.88 -5.11
C LEU A 57 5.29 -5.09 -6.26
N SER A 58 4.78 -5.49 -7.43
CA SER A 58 5.62 -5.82 -8.61
C SER A 58 5.89 -4.63 -9.51
N THR A 59 5.05 -3.60 -9.48
CA THR A 59 5.21 -2.42 -10.34
C THR A 59 6.07 -1.37 -9.64
N THR A 60 6.79 -0.57 -10.43
CA THR A 60 7.52 0.59 -9.90
C THR A 60 6.53 1.60 -9.34
N SER A 61 6.53 1.80 -8.03
CA SER A 61 5.56 2.63 -7.31
C SER A 61 6.28 3.44 -6.20
N VAL A 62 5.54 4.23 -5.43
CA VAL A 62 6.07 4.95 -4.27
C VAL A 62 6.68 3.99 -3.25
N LEU A 63 6.10 2.80 -3.09
CA LEU A 63 6.64 1.74 -2.23
C LEU A 63 7.97 1.19 -2.76
N SER A 64 8.09 0.98 -4.08
CA SER A 64 9.33 0.44 -4.65
C SER A 64 10.51 1.41 -4.53
N LYS A 65 10.25 2.72 -4.48
CA LYS A 65 11.28 3.73 -4.20
C LYS A 65 11.83 3.66 -2.78
N ARG A 66 11.04 3.15 -1.82
CA ARG A 66 11.41 3.09 -0.39
C ARG A 66 11.90 1.72 0.05
N TYR A 67 11.35 0.66 -0.54
CA TYR A 67 11.56 -0.72 -0.08
C TYR A 67 12.07 -1.66 -1.17
N GLY A 68 12.22 -1.19 -2.41
CA GLY A 68 12.56 -2.02 -3.58
C GLY A 68 11.33 -2.67 -4.23
N THR A 69 11.52 -3.22 -5.44
CA THR A 69 10.48 -3.94 -6.18
C THR A 69 10.50 -5.43 -5.82
N VAL A 70 9.32 -6.04 -5.74
CA VAL A 70 9.17 -7.50 -5.54
C VAL A 70 9.03 -8.18 -6.90
N PRO A 71 9.74 -9.28 -7.21
CA PRO A 71 9.51 -10.00 -8.45
C PRO A 71 8.11 -10.61 -8.46
N HIS A 72 7.48 -10.68 -9.63
CA HIS A 72 6.06 -11.01 -9.76
C HIS A 72 5.68 -12.38 -9.13
N ASP A 73 6.55 -13.37 -9.23
CA ASP A 73 6.34 -14.70 -8.65
C ASP A 73 6.20 -14.63 -7.12
N GLU A 74 7.19 -14.03 -6.46
CA GLU A 74 7.16 -13.80 -5.01
C GLU A 74 6.01 -12.86 -4.61
N ALA A 75 5.71 -11.84 -5.41
CA ALA A 75 4.61 -10.92 -5.14
C ALA A 75 3.27 -11.65 -5.14
N SER A 76 3.11 -12.67 -5.97
CA SER A 76 1.91 -13.51 -6.05
C SER A 76 1.70 -14.33 -4.79
N GLU A 77 2.78 -14.95 -4.29
CA GLU A 77 2.75 -15.71 -3.03
C GLU A 77 2.49 -14.81 -1.83
N VAL A 78 3.26 -13.72 -1.71
CA VAL A 78 3.14 -12.73 -0.64
C VAL A 78 1.74 -12.13 -0.60
N SER A 79 1.19 -11.76 -1.76
CA SER A 79 -0.16 -11.16 -1.83
C SER A 79 -1.25 -12.13 -1.38
N ARG A 80 -1.12 -13.42 -1.73
CA ARG A 80 -2.06 -14.45 -1.27
C ARG A 80 -1.97 -14.64 0.24
N CYS A 81 -0.76 -14.71 0.80
CA CYS A 81 -0.56 -14.84 2.25
C CYS A 81 -1.13 -13.61 3.01
N ILE A 82 -0.83 -12.39 2.54
CA ILE A 82 -1.36 -11.15 3.14
C ILE A 82 -2.89 -11.17 3.15
N GLU A 83 -3.50 -11.55 2.03
CA GLU A 83 -4.94 -11.58 1.88
C GLU A 83 -5.60 -12.63 2.78
N GLU A 84 -5.05 -13.85 2.80
CA GLU A 84 -5.58 -14.97 3.57
C GLU A 84 -5.51 -14.69 5.08
N GLU A 85 -4.40 -14.12 5.55
CA GLU A 85 -4.27 -13.74 6.94
C GLU A 85 -5.19 -12.59 7.33
N ALA A 86 -5.30 -11.56 6.48
CA ALA A 86 -6.22 -10.44 6.72
C ALA A 86 -7.69 -10.91 6.73
N PHE A 87 -8.06 -11.79 5.81
CA PHE A 87 -9.38 -12.40 5.75
C PHE A 87 -9.65 -13.26 6.99
N SER A 88 -8.67 -14.01 7.47
CA SER A 88 -8.80 -14.83 8.68
C SER A 88 -8.99 -13.98 9.94
N VAL A 89 -8.21 -12.91 10.09
CA VAL A 89 -8.35 -11.95 11.21
C VAL A 89 -9.70 -11.25 11.18
N ALA A 90 -10.12 -10.77 10.01
CA ALA A 90 -11.41 -10.11 9.83
C ALA A 90 -12.58 -11.09 10.05
N THR A 91 -12.50 -12.31 9.53
CA THR A 91 -13.50 -13.37 9.77
C THR A 91 -13.60 -13.74 11.24
N SER A 92 -12.47 -13.80 11.95
CA SER A 92 -12.45 -14.09 13.38
C SER A 92 -13.06 -12.97 14.22
N SER A 93 -13.07 -11.75 13.70
CA SER A 93 -13.66 -10.57 14.33
C SER A 93 -15.14 -10.39 13.94
N ALA A 94 -15.56 -10.99 12.81
CA ALA A 94 -16.93 -10.97 12.33
C ALA A 94 -17.86 -11.76 13.27
N SER A 95 -18.47 -11.05 14.21
CA SER A 95 -19.51 -11.58 15.09
C SER A 95 -20.88 -11.18 14.56
N SER A 96 -21.95 -11.87 14.99
CA SER A 96 -23.33 -11.54 14.57
C SER A 96 -23.79 -10.12 14.94
N GLU A 97 -23.06 -9.46 15.86
CA GLU A 97 -23.31 -8.10 16.33
C GLU A 97 -22.43 -7.05 15.62
N ASP A 98 -21.41 -7.48 14.88
CA ASP A 98 -20.48 -6.58 14.20
C ASP A 98 -21.06 -6.15 12.85
N ASP A 99 -21.10 -4.85 12.60
CA ASP A 99 -21.55 -4.33 11.31
C ASP A 99 -20.57 -4.82 10.22
N GLY A 100 -21.07 -5.48 9.18
CA GLY A 100 -20.21 -6.02 8.11
C GLY A 100 -19.31 -4.98 7.42
N LEU A 101 -19.59 -3.69 7.59
CA LEU A 101 -18.72 -2.58 7.20
C LEU A 101 -17.47 -2.44 8.09
N GLU A 102 -17.60 -2.63 9.40
CA GLU A 102 -16.50 -2.60 10.36
C GLU A 102 -15.53 -3.75 10.08
N VAL A 103 -16.05 -4.95 9.82
CA VAL A 103 -15.24 -6.10 9.36
C VAL A 103 -14.45 -5.78 8.07
N VAL A 104 -15.09 -5.16 7.08
CA VAL A 104 -14.42 -4.78 5.81
C VAL A 104 -13.36 -3.70 6.03
N GLN A 105 -13.60 -2.78 6.95
CA GLN A 105 -12.62 -1.77 7.34
C GLN A 105 -11.42 -2.41 8.05
N LEU A 106 -11.66 -3.37 8.95
CA LEU A 106 -10.61 -4.14 9.61
C LEU A 106 -9.78 -4.92 8.58
N TYR A 107 -10.43 -5.61 7.65
CA TYR A 107 -9.77 -6.30 6.54
C TYR A 107 -8.85 -5.34 5.76
N SER A 108 -9.37 -4.18 5.35
CA SER A 108 -8.59 -3.18 4.60
C SER A 108 -7.37 -2.66 5.38
N LYS A 109 -7.54 -2.46 6.69
CA LYS A 109 -6.46 -2.04 7.59
C LYS A 109 -5.39 -3.14 7.71
N GLU A 110 -5.80 -4.40 7.82
CA GLU A 110 -4.89 -5.51 7.99
C GLU A 110 -4.11 -5.83 6.71
N ILE A 111 -4.76 -5.75 5.54
CA ILE A 111 -4.09 -5.82 4.23
C ILE A 111 -2.98 -4.77 4.15
N SER A 112 -3.31 -3.51 4.45
CA SER A 112 -2.36 -2.38 4.34
C SER A 112 -1.18 -2.53 5.30
N LYS A 113 -1.46 -2.94 6.54
CA LYS A 113 -0.45 -3.19 7.57
C LYS A 113 0.50 -4.29 7.16
N ARG A 114 -0.02 -5.47 6.79
CA ARG A 114 0.81 -6.62 6.39
C ARG A 114 1.62 -6.34 5.13
N MET A 115 1.04 -5.66 4.14
CA MET A 115 1.77 -5.23 2.96
C MET A 115 2.99 -4.37 3.33
N LEU A 116 2.82 -3.39 4.22
CA LEU A 116 3.93 -2.55 4.69
C LEU A 116 4.96 -3.34 5.52
N GLU A 117 4.51 -4.24 6.39
CA GLU A 117 5.39 -5.11 7.17
C GLU A 117 6.24 -6.01 6.27
N THR A 118 5.67 -6.61 5.23
CA THR A 118 6.39 -7.46 4.29
C THR A 118 7.46 -6.69 3.50
N VAL A 119 7.12 -5.53 2.94
CA VAL A 119 8.11 -4.73 2.19
C VAL A 119 9.19 -4.16 3.10
N LYS A 120 8.85 -3.83 4.35
CA LYS A 120 9.81 -3.35 5.34
C LYS A 120 10.74 -4.46 5.82
N ALA A 121 10.22 -5.66 6.10
CA ALA A 121 11.01 -6.82 6.48
C ALA A 121 12.01 -7.20 5.38
N ARG A 122 11.58 -7.13 4.11
CA ARG A 122 12.44 -7.36 2.94
C ARG A 122 13.55 -6.32 2.81
N SER A 123 13.20 -5.04 2.87
CA SER A 123 14.18 -3.95 2.75
C SER A 123 15.18 -3.94 3.92
N GLY A 124 14.72 -4.27 5.14
CA GLY A 124 15.58 -4.46 6.30
C GLY A 124 16.45 -5.72 6.21
N SER A 125 15.94 -6.81 5.64
CA SER A 125 16.72 -8.03 5.38
C SER A 125 17.78 -7.82 4.29
N SER A 126 17.52 -6.95 3.32
CA SER A 126 18.51 -6.55 2.31
C SER A 126 19.66 -5.72 2.90
N ALA A 127 19.50 -5.12 4.08
CA ALA A 127 20.59 -4.48 4.83
C ALA A 127 21.40 -5.49 5.67
N ASN A 128 20.99 -6.77 5.71
CA ASN A 128 21.67 -7.82 6.47
C ASN A 128 21.95 -9.10 5.62
N GLY A 129 22.04 -8.94 4.31
CA GLY A 129 22.29 -10.04 3.37
C GLY A 129 23.78 -10.28 3.11
N ASP A 130 24.25 -11.42 3.60
CA ASP A 130 25.31 -12.28 3.05
C ASP A 130 26.79 -11.93 3.34
N ASN A 131 27.22 -12.27 4.57
CA ASN A 131 28.56 -12.82 4.77
C ASN A 131 28.54 -14.28 4.29
N SER A 132 28.69 -14.45 2.98
CA SER A 132 28.74 -15.73 2.29
C SER A 132 29.77 -16.67 2.91
N ALA A 133 29.31 -17.88 3.14
CA ALA A 133 30.05 -19.13 3.30
C ALA A 133 31.58 -19.09 3.07
N ALA A 134 32.33 -19.29 4.15
CA ALA A 134 33.59 -20.03 4.11
C ALA A 134 33.83 -20.70 5.47
N LYS A 135 33.14 -21.82 5.71
CA LYS A 135 33.57 -22.77 6.74
C LYS A 135 33.33 -24.20 6.27
N THR A 136 34.33 -24.73 5.60
CA THR A 136 34.71 -26.14 5.74
C THR A 136 36.16 -26.16 6.19
N ALA A 137 36.34 -26.68 7.39
CA ALA A 137 37.57 -26.68 8.16
C ALA A 137 38.52 -27.82 7.76
N SER A 138 39.72 -27.72 8.35
CA SER A 138 40.66 -28.79 8.70
C SER A 138 41.79 -28.99 7.69
N ALA A 139 42.95 -28.35 7.89
CA ALA A 139 44.02 -28.69 8.84
C ALA A 139 45.07 -29.55 8.15
N ASP A 140 46.29 -29.02 7.99
CA ASP A 140 47.51 -29.73 8.38
C ASP A 140 48.73 -28.79 8.41
N VAL A 141 49.64 -29.15 9.30
CA VAL A 141 50.92 -28.57 9.74
C VAL A 141 51.90 -28.24 8.58
N THR A 142 53.00 -27.46 8.63
CA THR A 142 54.02 -27.07 9.63
C THR A 142 54.92 -25.97 8.99
N PRO A 143 55.78 -25.27 9.75
CA PRO A 143 56.58 -24.12 9.30
C PRO A 143 58.01 -24.50 8.84
N THR A 144 58.58 -23.80 7.84
CA THR A 144 60.04 -23.68 7.61
C THR A 144 60.29 -22.57 6.57
N SER A 145 60.85 -21.42 6.98
CA SER A 145 62.26 -21.02 6.83
C SER A 145 62.75 -20.82 5.38
N ALA A 146 63.09 -19.54 5.09
CA ALA A 146 64.32 -19.07 4.42
C ALA A 146 64.08 -18.05 3.30
N ALA A 147 64.68 -16.85 3.49
CA ALA A 147 65.30 -15.92 2.53
C ALA A 147 64.53 -15.57 1.23
N SER A 148 64.37 -14.32 0.82
CA SER A 148 65.31 -13.19 0.71
C SER A 148 64.48 -11.97 0.31
N GLU A 149 64.56 -10.85 1.03
CA GLU A 149 65.38 -9.67 0.70
C GLU A 149 64.94 -8.90 -0.57
N GLU A 150 64.43 -7.67 -0.30
CA GLU A 150 64.55 -6.42 -1.07
C GLU A 150 63.84 -6.35 -2.45
N VAL A 151 63.30 -5.24 -2.97
CA VAL A 151 63.59 -3.81 -2.82
C VAL A 151 62.31 -2.99 -3.09
N LEU A 152 62.27 -1.79 -2.50
CA LEU A 152 61.45 -0.64 -2.92
C LEU A 152 61.71 -0.26 -4.40
N SER A 153 60.74 0.32 -5.10
CA SER A 153 60.93 1.62 -5.80
C SER A 153 59.71 2.07 -6.61
N SER A 154 59.39 3.35 -6.43
CA SER A 154 58.47 4.24 -7.13
C SER A 154 58.56 4.28 -8.66
N VAL A 155 57.45 4.71 -9.30
CA VAL A 155 57.38 5.76 -10.34
C VAL A 155 55.89 6.18 -10.47
N GLU A 156 55.46 7.36 -10.01
CA GLU A 156 55.53 8.72 -10.61
C GLU A 156 54.55 8.96 -11.80
N THR A 157 53.72 10.01 -11.65
CA THR A 157 53.27 11.05 -12.65
C THR A 157 52.67 10.58 -14.00
N GLU A 158 51.79 11.29 -14.71
CA GLU A 158 51.57 12.71 -14.93
C GLU A 158 50.18 12.89 -15.61
N ALA A 159 49.72 14.15 -15.63
CA ALA A 159 48.51 14.68 -16.22
C ALA A 159 48.43 14.62 -17.77
N ALA A 160 47.21 14.70 -18.27
CA ALA A 160 46.81 15.62 -19.35
C ALA A 160 45.28 15.81 -19.33
#